data_AF-A0A528MXN6-F1
#
_entry.id   AF-A0A528MXN6-F1
#
_cell.length_a   1.000
_cell.length_b   1.000
_cell.length_c   1.000
_cell.angle_alpha   90.00
_cell.angle_beta   90.00
_cell.angle_gamma   90.00
#
_symmetry.space_group_name_H-M   'P 1'
#
loop_
_entity.id
_entity.type
_entity.pdbx_description
1 polymer ?
#
loop_
_entity_poly.entity_id
_entity_poly.type
_entity_poly.pdbx_seq_one_letter_code
_entity_poly.pdbx_strand_id
1 'polypeptide(L)'
;VEDKDTGAASGINNAVSRIGGLIAVAAMGSLAAWVYAAALNSGAASGIPGFGEPAPAGLAPDLDAARLAASDAAFAAVALATALLCLLSAIVAWTTVSGERLPWPRGSEAPQR
;
A
#
# COMPACT_ATOMS: atom_id res chain seq x y z
N VAL A 1 27.44 15.20 13.73
CA VAL A 1 26.16 15.87 14.02
C VAL A 1 25.97 15.85 15.52
N GLU A 2 25.72 17.02 16.13
CA GLU A 2 25.48 17.13 17.57
C GLU A 2 24.15 16.42 17.93
N ASP A 3 24.10 15.74 19.08
CA ASP A 3 22.93 14.95 19.55
C ASP A 3 21.60 15.72 19.59
N LYS A 4 21.66 17.06 19.57
CA LYS A 4 20.53 17.99 19.57
C LYS A 4 19.71 17.96 18.27
N ASP A 5 20.32 17.62 17.13
CA ASP A 5 19.62 17.61 15.82
C ASP A 5 18.97 16.25 15.50
N THR A 6 19.45 15.17 16.15
CA THR A 6 18.94 13.80 15.98
C THR A 6 17.49 13.66 16.46
N GLY A 7 17.13 14.34 17.57
CA GLY A 7 15.77 14.32 18.12
C GLY A 7 14.74 15.07 17.26
N ALA A 8 15.12 16.22 16.68
CA ALA A 8 14.27 17.00 15.78
C ALA A 8 14.08 16.30 14.42
N ALA A 9 15.13 15.69 13.87
CA ALA A 9 15.09 14.94 12.61
C ALA A 9 14.17 13.70 12.68
N SER A 10 14.21 12.94 13.78
CA SER A 10 13.31 11.79 13.99
C SER A 10 11.83 12.20 14.10
N GLY A 11 11.55 13.33 14.76
CA GLY A 11 10.20 13.88 14.87
C GLY A 11 9.57 14.25 13.53
N ILE A 12 10.36 14.87 12.64
CA ILE A 12 9.92 15.24 11.28
C ILE A 12 9.56 13.99 10.46
N ASN A 13 10.40 12.95 10.47
CA ASN A 13 10.13 11.72 9.72
C ASN A 13 8.88 10.98 10.21
N ASN A 14 8.60 11.02 11.52
CA ASN A 14 7.36 10.44 12.08
C ASN A 14 6.12 11.20 11.59
N ALA A 15 6.14 12.53 11.65
CA ALA A 15 5.03 13.37 11.18
C ALA A 15 4.79 13.18 9.67
N VAL A 16 5.85 13.20 8.86
CA VAL A 16 5.79 12.98 7.41
C VAL A 16 5.25 11.59 7.09
N SER A 17 5.65 10.55 7.84
CA SER A 17 5.15 9.18 7.62
C SER A 17 3.65 9.07 7.86
N ARG A 18 3.11 9.77 8.86
CA ARG A 18 1.66 9.76 9.14
C ARG A 18 0.86 10.44 8.03
N ILE A 19 1.31 11.62 7.61
CA ILE A 19 0.67 12.37 6.52
C ILE A 19 0.77 11.57 5.22
N GLY A 20 1.95 11.00 4.93
CA GLY A 20 2.17 10.12 3.79
C GLY A 20 1.24 8.90 3.81
N GLY A 21 1.05 8.28 4.97
CA GLY A 21 0.10 7.17 5.14
C GLY A 21 -1.34 7.56 4.82
N LEU A 22 -1.81 8.72 5.30
CA LEU A 22 -3.17 9.21 5.01
C LEU A 22 -3.35 9.55 3.52
N ILE A 23 -2.37 10.19 2.90
CA ILE A 23 -2.38 10.49 1.46
C ILE A 23 -2.39 9.18 0.66
N ALA A 24 -1.60 8.19 1.06
CA ALA A 24 -1.57 6.89 0.41
C ALA A 24 -2.94 6.20 0.49
N VAL A 25 -3.61 6.22 1.65
CA VAL A 25 -4.97 5.66 1.79
C VAL A 25 -5.96 6.36 0.86
N ALA A 26 -5.96 7.69 0.80
CA ALA A 26 -6.84 8.46 -0.09
C ALA A 26 -6.56 8.18 -1.58
N ALA A 27 -5.27 8.08 -1.94
CA ALA A 27 -4.84 7.77 -3.30
C ALA A 27 -5.25 6.35 -3.71
N MET A 28 -5.10 5.36 -2.83
CA MET A 28 -5.52 3.98 -3.10
C MET A 28 -7.04 3.85 -3.24
N GLY A 29 -7.82 4.59 -2.44
CA GLY A 29 -9.27 4.66 -2.62
C GLY A 29 -9.67 5.26 -3.98
N SER A 30 -8.97 6.31 -4.40
CA SER A 30 -9.19 6.94 -5.72
C SER A 30 -8.80 6.01 -6.87
N LEU A 31 -7.70 5.28 -6.74
CA LEU A 31 -7.27 4.26 -7.69
C LEU A 31 -8.32 3.14 -7.83
N ALA A 32 -8.83 2.64 -6.70
CA ALA A 32 -9.86 1.59 -6.70
C ALA A 32 -11.14 2.05 -7.40
N ALA A 33 -11.62 3.26 -7.09
CA ALA A 33 -12.80 3.84 -7.74
C ALA A 33 -12.60 4.05 -9.25
N TRP A 34 -11.41 4.49 -9.67
CA TRP A 34 -11.08 4.67 -11.09
C TRP A 34 -11.02 3.34 -11.86
N VAL A 35 -10.35 2.32 -11.30
CA VAL A 35 -10.27 0.99 -11.93
C VAL A 35 -11.64 0.34 -12.01
N TYR A 36 -12.44 0.45 -10.96
CA TYR A 36 -13.82 -0.01 -10.94
C TYR A 36 -14.64 0.63 -12.07
N ALA A 37 -14.60 1.96 -12.19
CA ALA A 37 -15.30 2.68 -13.25
C ALA A 37 -14.80 2.27 -14.64
N ALA A 38 -13.49 2.10 -14.81
CA ALA A 38 -12.89 1.65 -16.07
C ALA A 38 -13.35 0.24 -16.46
N ALA A 39 -13.41 -0.69 -15.50
CA ALA A 39 -13.88 -2.07 -15.71
C ALA A 39 -15.35 -2.13 -16.12
N LEU A 40 -16.19 -1.24 -15.58
CA LEU A 40 -17.60 -1.11 -15.97
C LEU A 40 -17.79 -0.39 -17.31
N ASN A 41 -16.95 0.60 -17.64
CA ASN A 41 -17.05 1.33 -18.91
C ASN A 41 -16.78 0.44 -20.13
N SER A 42 -16.13 -0.71 -19.97
CA SER A 42 -15.99 -1.76 -21.00
C SER A 42 -17.31 -2.40 -21.43
N GLY A 43 -18.39 -2.20 -20.67
CA GLY A 43 -19.74 -2.68 -20.97
C GLY A 43 -20.77 -1.77 -20.31
N ALA A 44 -21.10 -0.66 -20.98
CA ALA A 44 -21.94 0.44 -20.49
C ALA A 44 -23.27 -0.02 -19.83
N ALA A 45 -23.21 -0.34 -18.55
CA ALA A 45 -24.34 -0.79 -17.75
C ALA A 45 -24.80 0.34 -16.82
N SER A 46 -25.82 1.07 -17.27
CA SER A 46 -26.52 2.05 -16.45
C SER A 46 -27.21 1.36 -15.27
N GLY A 47 -27.04 1.87 -14.05
CA GLY A 47 -27.70 1.36 -12.85
C GLY A 47 -26.84 0.49 -11.93
N ILE A 48 -25.54 0.32 -12.23
CA ILE A 48 -24.60 -0.32 -11.31
C ILE A 48 -24.13 0.71 -10.26
N PRO A 49 -24.16 0.37 -8.95
CA PRO A 49 -23.66 1.25 -7.89
C PRO A 49 -22.19 1.62 -8.06
N GLY A 50 -21.77 2.75 -7.48
CA GLY A 50 -20.36 3.12 -7.41
C GLY A 50 -19.54 2.15 -6.55
N PHE A 51 -18.20 2.22 -6.67
CA PHE A 51 -17.31 1.44 -5.83
C PHE A 51 -17.55 1.77 -4.34
N GLY A 52 -17.83 0.75 -3.52
CA GLY A 52 -18.12 0.90 -2.09
C GLY A 52 -19.57 1.25 -1.74
N GLU A 53 -20.41 1.52 -2.73
CA GLU A 53 -21.85 1.78 -2.52
C GLU A 53 -22.60 0.44 -2.34
N PRO A 54 -23.55 0.35 -1.38
CA PRO A 54 -24.37 -0.85 -1.22
C PRO A 54 -25.19 -1.17 -2.48
N ALA A 55 -25.29 -2.46 -2.80
CA ALA A 55 -26.13 -2.91 -3.89
C ALA A 55 -27.62 -2.73 -3.55
N PRO A 56 -28.43 -2.12 -4.44
CA PRO A 56 -29.87 -2.02 -4.24
C PRO A 56 -30.51 -3.41 -4.27
N ALA A 57 -31.56 -3.59 -3.47
CA ALA A 57 -32.31 -4.84 -3.46
C ALA A 57 -32.91 -5.12 -4.85
N GLY A 58 -32.71 -6.32 -5.37
CA GLY A 58 -33.25 -6.75 -6.67
C GLY A 58 -32.39 -6.35 -7.89
N LEU A 59 -31.10 -6.06 -7.71
CA LEU A 59 -30.17 -5.90 -8.83
C LEU A 59 -30.18 -7.16 -9.71
N ALA A 60 -30.28 -6.99 -11.03
CA ALA A 60 -30.29 -8.11 -11.97
C ALA A 60 -28.99 -8.93 -11.85
N PRO A 61 -29.04 -10.27 -11.98
CA PRO A 61 -27.87 -11.14 -11.78
C PRO A 61 -26.65 -10.74 -12.63
N ASP A 62 -26.88 -10.35 -13.89
CA ASP A 62 -25.80 -9.96 -14.80
C ASP A 62 -25.12 -8.64 -14.36
N LEU A 63 -25.89 -7.71 -13.81
CA LEU A 63 -25.37 -6.44 -13.29
C LEU A 63 -24.61 -6.65 -11.98
N ASP A 64 -25.07 -7.56 -11.12
CA ASP A 64 -24.36 -7.91 -9.89
C ASP A 64 -23.05 -8.66 -10.19
N ALA A 65 -23.05 -9.55 -11.19
CA ALA A 65 -21.83 -10.21 -11.66
C ALA A 65 -20.80 -9.20 -12.21
N ALA A 66 -21.24 -8.22 -13.01
CA ALA A 66 -20.38 -7.15 -13.50
C ALA A 66 -19.82 -6.27 -12.35
N ARG A 67 -20.66 -5.94 -11.37
CA ARG A 67 -20.27 -5.20 -10.15
C ARG A 67 -19.19 -5.94 -9.36
N LEU A 68 -19.35 -7.25 -9.17
CA LEU A 68 -18.38 -8.09 -8.46
C LEU A 68 -17.06 -8.17 -9.22
N ALA A 69 -17.09 -8.46 -10.52
CA ALA A 69 -15.89 -8.52 -11.35
C ALA A 69 -15.12 -7.19 -11.37
N ALA A 70 -15.83 -6.06 -11.45
CA ALA A 70 -15.21 -4.73 -11.37
C ALA A 70 -14.62 -4.45 -9.97
N SER A 71 -15.25 -4.95 -8.91
CA SER A 71 -14.74 -4.83 -7.54
C SER A 71 -13.46 -5.65 -7.36
N ASP A 72 -13.42 -6.87 -7.87
CA ASP A 72 -12.24 -7.73 -7.86
C ASP A 72 -11.08 -7.09 -8.63
N ALA A 73 -11.35 -6.49 -9.79
CA ALA A 73 -10.35 -5.75 -10.55
C ALA A 73 -9.79 -4.55 -9.76
N ALA A 74 -10.65 -3.79 -9.08
CA ALA A 74 -10.24 -2.68 -8.23
C ALA A 74 -9.33 -3.13 -7.08
N PHE A 75 -9.70 -4.21 -6.37
CA PHE A 75 -8.86 -4.77 -5.31
C PHE A 75 -7.54 -5.33 -5.83
N ALA A 76 -7.57 -6.01 -6.98
CA ALA A 76 -6.35 -6.52 -7.63
C ALA A 76 -5.39 -5.39 -7.99
N ALA A 77 -5.89 -4.25 -8.47
CA ALA A 77 -5.07 -3.09 -8.78
C ALA A 77 -4.39 -2.50 -7.52
N VAL A 78 -5.12 -2.39 -6.40
CA VAL A 78 -4.55 -1.94 -5.12
C VAL A 78 -3.48 -2.91 -4.62
N ALA A 79 -3.74 -4.22 -4.71
CA ALA A 79 -2.78 -5.25 -4.32
C ALA A 79 -1.51 -5.18 -5.18
N LEU A 80 -1.66 -5.04 -6.50
CA LEU A 80 -0.54 -4.92 -7.43
C LEU A 80 0.28 -3.66 -7.16
N ALA A 81 -0.36 -2.51 -6.95
CA ALA A 81 0.32 -1.27 -6.61
C ALA A 81 1.15 -1.42 -5.32
N THR A 82 0.58 -2.06 -4.31
CA THR A 82 1.27 -2.33 -3.04
C THR A 82 2.46 -3.27 -3.25
N ALA A 83 2.28 -4.34 -4.03
CA ALA A 83 3.36 -5.28 -4.34
C ALA A 83 4.52 -4.60 -5.08
N LEU A 84 4.22 -3.71 -6.03
CA LEU A 84 5.24 -2.92 -6.74
C LEU A 84 6.00 -1.98 -5.79
N LEU A 85 5.30 -1.30 -4.88
CA LEU A 85 5.94 -0.44 -3.87
C LEU A 85 6.85 -1.25 -2.93
N CYS A 86 6.42 -2.44 -2.51
CA CYS A 86 7.26 -3.36 -1.73
C CYS A 86 8.51 -3.79 -2.49
N LEU A 87 8.37 -4.12 -3.78
CA LEU A 87 9.49 -4.49 -4.63
C LEU A 87 10.48 -3.33 -4.78
N LEU A 88 9.99 -2.12 -5.03
CA LEU A 88 10.83 -0.92 -5.11
C LEU A 88 11.55 -0.65 -3.80
N SER A 89 10.86 -0.79 -2.66
CA SER A 89 11.47 -0.67 -1.33
C SER A 89 12.61 -1.66 -1.12
N ALA A 90 12.41 -2.92 -1.51
CA ALA A 90 13.45 -3.94 -1.44
C ALA A 90 14.67 -3.62 -2.32
N ILE A 91 14.46 -3.10 -3.54
CA ILE A 91 15.54 -2.68 -4.45
C ILE A 91 16.34 -1.51 -3.84
N VAL A 92 15.66 -0.50 -3.29
CA VAL A 92 16.32 0.63 -2.65
C VAL A 92 17.13 0.16 -1.43
N ALA A 93 16.56 -0.68 -0.58
CA ALA A 93 17.27 -1.24 0.56
C ALA A 93 18.51 -2.04 0.11
N TRP A 94 18.36 -2.89 -0.91
CA TRP A 94 19.45 -3.70 -1.45
C TRP A 94 20.60 -2.86 -1.99
N THR A 95 20.30 -1.75 -2.67
CA THR A 95 21.32 -0.88 -3.29
C THR A 95 21.96 0.11 -2.32
N THR A 96 21.36 0.34 -1.14
CA THR A 96 21.83 1.35 -0.17
C THR A 96 22.48 0.78 1.09
N VAL A 97 22.23 -0.48 1.44
CA VAL A 97 22.86 -1.12 2.60
C VAL A 97 24.29 -1.55 2.26
N SER A 98 25.28 -0.90 2.89
CA SER A 98 26.70 -1.29 2.79
C SER A 98 26.93 -2.68 3.39
N GLY A 99 27.54 -3.59 2.63
CA GLY A 99 27.87 -4.95 3.05
C GLY A 99 29.03 -5.08 4.07
N GLU A 100 29.26 -4.06 4.89
CA GLU A 100 30.33 -4.09 5.89
C GLU A 100 30.04 -5.15 6.96
N ARG A 101 31.04 -6.01 7.21
CA ARG A 101 30.97 -6.95 8.34
C ARG A 101 30.86 -6.13 9.62
N LEU A 102 29.83 -6.43 10.43
CA LEU A 102 29.67 -5.85 11.77
C LEU A 102 31.02 -5.96 12.51
N PRO A 103 31.59 -4.85 12.99
CA PRO A 103 32.92 -4.83 13.59
C PRO A 103 32.97 -5.51 14.97
N TRP A 104 31.84 -6.02 15.47
CA TRP A 104 31.78 -6.63 16.79
C TRP A 104 32.13 -8.12 16.75
N PRO A 105 33.16 -8.59 17.50
CA PRO A 105 33.39 -10.01 17.70
C PRO A 105 32.15 -10.63 18.36
N ARG A 106 31.71 -11.80 17.91
CA ARG A 106 30.78 -12.63 18.69
C ARG A 106 31.50 -13.03 19.97
N GLY A 107 31.30 -12.25 21.04
CA GLY A 107 31.80 -12.57 22.36
C GLY A 107 31.26 -13.95 22.75
N SER A 108 32.15 -14.93 22.78
CA SER A 108 31.92 -16.19 23.47
C SER A 108 31.55 -15.86 24.92
N GLU A 109 30.31 -16.08 25.31
CA GLU A 109 29.94 -16.20 26.72
C GLU A 109 30.81 -17.29 27.34
N ALA A 110 31.87 -16.89 28.03
CA ALA A 110 32.63 -17.79 28.88
C ALA A 110 31.75 -18.14 30.09
N PRO A 111 31.55 -19.44 30.41
CA PRO A 111 30.77 -19.82 31.56
C PRO A 111 31.53 -19.39 32.82
N GLN A 112 30.91 -18.52 33.62
CA GLN A 112 31.40 -18.17 34.95
C GLN A 112 31.40 -19.45 35.80
N ARG A 113 32.59 -19.90 36.20
CA ARG A 113 32.78 -20.85 37.31
C ARG A 113 33.12 -20.08 38.57
#